data_AF-A0A9D9V1D5-F1
#
_entry.id   AF-A0A9D9V1D5-F1
#
_cell.length_a   1.000
_cell.length_b   1.000
_cell.length_c   1.000
_cell.angle_alpha   90.00
_cell.angle_beta   90.00
_cell.angle_gamma   90.00
#
_symmetry.space_group_name_H-M   'P 1'
#
loop_
_entity.id
_entity.type
_entity.pdbx_description
1 polymer ?
#
loop_
_entity_poly.entity_id
_entity_poly.type
_entity_poly.pdbx_seq_one_letter_code
_entity_poly.pdbx_strand_id
1 'polypeptide(L)'
;MGFGSMSGMEARIDRQRERHETTSPVMETAYRKAMDVFKDPAYAIREQDFTHTMDGGPHIVRQDLEYVRRIKSSFHDSREEANMKKTADIFEAAYITQTRENGWLGDAHVLKTSELDDIKHGVDMVAEFRRPRGGSNLLALGVDLTSSKEAISKKLKAIRDSLQQGKLSEIRYLKDRQGDALPARKDVPRTIVGVSEGAVKQIAGLWVNGKHKALAEHGVQKIAIE
;
A
#
# COMPACT_ATOMS: atom_id res chain seq x y z
N MET A 1 -5.07 36.47 -44.62
CA MET A 1 -4.07 35.98 -43.65
C MET A 1 -4.44 36.59 -42.30
N GLY A 2 -4.72 35.90 -41.19
CA GLY A 2 -4.83 34.49 -40.86
C GLY A 2 -5.15 34.47 -39.36
N PHE A 3 -6.38 34.12 -38.98
CA PHE A 3 -6.79 33.88 -37.59
C PHE A 3 -7.33 32.46 -37.53
N GLY A 4 -6.43 31.50 -37.32
CA GLY A 4 -6.75 30.08 -37.32
C GLY A 4 -5.62 29.27 -36.73
N SER A 5 -5.34 29.46 -35.43
CA SER A 5 -4.39 28.57 -34.73
C SER A 5 -4.57 28.44 -33.21
N MET A 6 -5.33 29.31 -32.52
CA MET A 6 -5.50 29.18 -31.07
C MET A 6 -6.53 28.11 -30.65
N SER A 7 -7.64 27.97 -31.40
CA SER A 7 -8.71 26.99 -31.12
C SER A 7 -8.23 25.52 -31.16
N GLY A 8 -7.22 25.21 -32.00
CA GLY A 8 -6.68 23.85 -32.10
C GLY A 8 -5.70 23.49 -30.98
N MET A 9 -5.13 24.47 -30.28
CA MET A 9 -4.16 24.27 -29.20
C MET A 9 -4.86 24.07 -27.86
N GLU A 10 -5.92 24.84 -27.59
CA GLU A 10 -6.81 24.64 -26.43
C GLU A 10 -7.52 23.29 -26.51
N ALA A 11 -8.07 22.93 -27.68
CA ALA A 11 -8.69 21.62 -27.89
C ALA A 11 -7.70 20.44 -27.84
N ARG A 12 -6.38 20.69 -27.91
CA ARG A 12 -5.33 19.67 -27.71
C ARG A 12 -4.92 19.55 -26.25
N ILE A 13 -4.89 20.66 -25.52
CA ILE A 13 -4.63 20.70 -24.07
C ILE A 13 -5.82 20.09 -23.32
N ASP A 14 -7.06 20.40 -23.69
CA ASP A 14 -8.26 19.77 -23.11
C ASP A 14 -8.33 18.28 -23.44
N ARG A 15 -8.01 17.86 -24.68
CA ARG A 15 -7.93 16.42 -24.99
C ARG A 15 -6.75 15.70 -24.31
N GLN A 16 -5.69 16.41 -23.94
CA GLN A 16 -4.61 15.84 -23.11
C GLN A 16 -5.02 15.77 -21.63
N ARG A 17 -5.80 16.73 -21.13
CA ARG A 17 -6.39 16.71 -19.78
C ARG A 17 -7.48 15.64 -19.65
N GLU A 18 -8.39 15.53 -20.60
CA GLU A 18 -9.42 14.47 -20.65
C GLU A 18 -8.81 13.06 -20.82
N ARG A 19 -7.69 12.92 -21.53
CA ARG A 19 -6.94 11.65 -21.61
C ARG A 19 -6.24 11.27 -20.31
N HIS A 20 -6.02 12.23 -19.40
CA HIS A 20 -5.57 11.97 -18.03
C HIS A 20 -6.72 11.56 -17.09
N GLU A 21 -7.98 11.67 -17.53
CA GLU A 21 -9.15 11.56 -16.63
C GLU A 21 -9.86 10.20 -16.66
N THR A 22 -9.58 9.33 -17.63
CA THR A 22 -10.00 7.92 -17.59
C THR A 22 -8.84 7.03 -17.21
N THR A 23 -8.96 6.32 -16.08
CA THR A 23 -7.98 5.30 -15.69
C THR A 23 -7.83 4.33 -16.85
N SER A 24 -6.60 4.19 -17.37
CA SER A 24 -6.33 3.32 -18.54
C SER A 24 -6.92 1.92 -18.33
N PRO A 25 -7.44 1.23 -19.37
CA PRO A 25 -7.94 -0.14 -19.24
C PRO A 25 -6.97 -1.11 -18.55
N VAL A 26 -5.66 -0.87 -18.71
CA VAL A 26 -4.60 -1.61 -18.01
C VAL A 26 -4.66 -1.37 -16.50
N MET A 27 -4.81 -0.11 -16.07
CA MET A 27 -4.89 0.25 -14.66
C MET A 27 -6.16 -0.29 -14.01
N GLU A 28 -7.30 -0.25 -14.70
CA GLU A 28 -8.54 -0.82 -14.17
C GLU A 28 -8.48 -2.35 -14.06
N THR A 29 -7.75 -3.01 -14.97
CA THR A 29 -7.48 -4.45 -14.89
C THR A 29 -6.52 -4.77 -13.74
N ALA A 30 -5.46 -3.98 -13.57
CA ALA A 30 -4.53 -4.10 -12.46
C ALA A 30 -5.21 -3.86 -11.12
N TYR A 31 -6.12 -2.89 -11.03
CA TYR A 31 -6.89 -2.61 -9.82
C TYR A 31 -7.79 -3.80 -9.44
N ARG A 32 -8.50 -4.39 -10.40
CA ARG A 32 -9.28 -5.61 -10.16
C ARG A 32 -8.40 -6.75 -9.65
N LYS A 33 -7.23 -6.97 -10.28
CA LYS A 33 -6.24 -7.95 -9.83
C LYS A 33 -5.76 -7.66 -8.41
N ALA A 34 -5.52 -6.40 -8.05
CA ALA A 34 -5.13 -5.98 -6.71
C ALA A 34 -6.22 -6.30 -5.67
N MET A 35 -7.49 -6.02 -5.99
CA MET A 35 -8.62 -6.36 -5.12
C MET A 35 -8.75 -7.87 -4.92
N ASP A 36 -8.45 -8.68 -5.94
CA ASP A 36 -8.46 -10.14 -5.81
C ASP A 36 -7.30 -10.64 -4.92
N VAL A 37 -6.12 -10.03 -5.00
CA VAL A 37 -5.02 -10.28 -4.06
C VAL A 37 -5.45 -9.96 -2.63
N PHE A 38 -6.09 -8.81 -2.37
CA PHE A 38 -6.54 -8.44 -1.04
C PHE A 38 -7.72 -9.27 -0.51
N LYS A 39 -8.45 -9.97 -1.39
CA LYS A 39 -9.47 -10.93 -0.98
C LYS A 39 -8.88 -12.25 -0.48
N ASP A 40 -7.65 -12.56 -0.84
CA ASP A 40 -6.99 -13.80 -0.43
C ASP A 40 -6.33 -13.62 0.95
N PRO A 41 -6.71 -14.44 1.95
CA PRO A 41 -6.16 -14.36 3.31
C PRO A 41 -4.65 -14.66 3.37
N ALA A 42 -4.06 -15.21 2.31
CA ALA A 42 -2.61 -15.41 2.21
C ALA A 42 -1.84 -14.11 1.92
N TYR A 43 -2.53 -12.99 1.64
CA TYR A 43 -1.93 -11.69 1.32
C TYR A 43 -2.46 -10.53 2.15
N ALA A 44 -3.57 -10.69 2.87
CA ALA A 44 -4.18 -9.61 3.64
C ALA A 44 -4.72 -10.08 5.00
N ILE A 45 -4.50 -9.26 6.01
CA ILE A 45 -4.99 -9.47 7.38
C ILE A 45 -6.39 -8.88 7.50
N ARG A 46 -7.31 -9.62 8.13
CA ARG A 46 -8.67 -9.17 8.43
C ARG A 46 -8.93 -9.21 9.93
N GLU A 47 -9.54 -8.17 10.47
CA GLU A 47 -9.89 -8.09 11.89
C GLU A 47 -10.79 -9.25 12.31
N GLN A 48 -11.70 -9.68 11.42
CA GLN A 48 -12.66 -10.74 11.70
C GLN A 48 -11.98 -12.08 12.00
N ASP A 49 -10.78 -12.31 11.47
CA ASP A 49 -10.02 -13.54 11.69
C ASP A 49 -9.54 -13.66 13.15
N PHE A 50 -9.62 -12.57 13.93
CA PHE A 50 -9.18 -12.51 15.32
C PHE A 50 -10.32 -12.62 16.34
N THR A 51 -11.55 -12.74 15.85
CA THR A 51 -12.76 -12.83 16.70
C THR A 51 -12.66 -13.96 17.73
N HIS A 52 -12.01 -15.08 17.37
CA HIS A 52 -11.92 -16.28 18.23
C HIS A 52 -10.49 -16.65 18.66
N THR A 53 -9.49 -15.88 18.25
CA THR A 53 -8.08 -16.19 18.53
C THR A 53 -7.46 -15.27 19.58
N MET A 54 -8.16 -14.18 19.95
CA MET A 54 -7.74 -13.24 20.98
C MET A 54 -8.70 -13.27 22.17
N ASP A 55 -8.17 -13.06 23.38
CA ASP A 55 -9.00 -12.87 24.57
C ASP A 55 -9.86 -11.61 24.44
N GLY A 56 -11.16 -11.72 24.74
CA GLY A 56 -12.15 -10.68 24.47
C GLY A 56 -12.37 -10.37 22.98
N GLY A 57 -11.86 -11.20 22.06
CA GLY A 57 -11.86 -11.01 20.61
C GLY A 57 -13.18 -10.50 20.01
N PRO A 58 -14.35 -11.11 20.29
CA PRO A 58 -15.60 -10.69 19.67
C PRO A 58 -16.03 -9.26 20.02
N HIS A 59 -15.69 -8.80 21.22
CA HIS A 59 -15.98 -7.44 21.66
C HIS A 59 -14.98 -6.44 21.08
N ILE A 60 -13.68 -6.76 21.14
CA ILE A 60 -12.61 -5.89 20.63
C ILE A 60 -12.75 -5.68 19.12
N VAL A 61 -12.90 -6.76 18.35
CA VAL A 61 -13.04 -6.71 16.89
C VAL A 61 -14.27 -5.89 16.50
N ARG A 62 -15.38 -6.01 17.23
CA ARG A 62 -16.59 -5.21 16.98
C ARG A 62 -16.33 -3.72 17.18
N GLN A 63 -15.71 -3.33 18.30
CA GLN A 63 -15.39 -1.93 18.58
C GLN A 63 -14.44 -1.34 17.54
N ASP A 64 -13.44 -2.11 17.12
CA ASP A 64 -12.48 -1.69 16.10
C ASP A 64 -13.15 -1.53 14.73
N LEU A 65 -14.05 -2.44 14.34
CA LEU A 65 -14.82 -2.32 13.10
C LEU A 65 -15.79 -1.12 13.14
N GLU A 66 -16.41 -0.83 14.29
CA GLU A 66 -17.24 0.37 14.46
C GLU A 66 -16.42 1.64 14.36
N TYR A 67 -15.21 1.67 14.93
CA TYR A 67 -14.27 2.77 14.79
C TYR A 67 -13.93 3.00 13.31
N VAL A 68 -13.53 1.95 12.59
CA VAL A 68 -13.19 2.02 11.16
C VAL A 68 -14.35 2.55 10.34
N ARG A 69 -15.57 2.03 10.54
CA ARG A 69 -16.78 2.50 9.84
C ARG A 69 -17.03 3.98 10.08
N ARG A 70 -16.90 4.45 11.33
CA ARG A 70 -17.09 5.85 11.68
C ARG A 70 -16.08 6.75 10.99
N ILE A 71 -14.79 6.39 11.00
CA ILE A 71 -13.77 7.19 10.34
C ILE A 71 -14.00 7.22 8.82
N LYS A 72 -14.27 6.07 8.19
CA LYS A 72 -14.57 5.99 6.75
C LYS A 72 -15.80 6.82 6.35
N SER A 73 -16.81 6.92 7.22
CA SER A 73 -18.00 7.74 6.94
C SER A 73 -17.70 9.25 6.85
N SER A 74 -16.55 9.68 7.38
CA SER A 74 -16.08 11.08 7.28
C SER A 74 -15.21 11.35 6.06
N PHE A 75 -14.87 10.32 5.28
CA PHE A 75 -14.07 10.49 4.07
C PHE A 75 -14.94 11.04 2.94
N HIS A 76 -14.49 12.16 2.37
CA HIS A 76 -15.09 12.80 1.22
C HIS A 76 -14.07 12.79 0.09
N ASP A 77 -13.87 11.63 -0.50
CA ASP A 77 -12.85 11.46 -1.54
C ASP A 77 -13.28 12.21 -2.80
N SER A 78 -12.48 13.19 -3.20
CA SER A 78 -12.49 13.72 -4.54
C SER A 78 -12.14 12.62 -5.56
N ARG A 79 -12.48 12.84 -6.83
CA ARG A 79 -12.11 11.90 -7.90
C ARG A 79 -10.59 11.69 -8.00
N GLU A 80 -9.81 12.73 -7.70
CA GLU A 80 -8.35 12.66 -7.67
C GLU A 80 -7.87 11.75 -6.55
N GLU A 81 -8.37 11.93 -5.33
CA GLU A 81 -8.05 11.07 -4.18
C GLU A 81 -8.44 9.62 -4.44
N ALA A 82 -9.60 9.37 -5.04
CA ALA A 82 -10.03 8.03 -5.42
C ALA A 82 -9.08 7.38 -6.43
N ASN A 83 -8.57 8.14 -7.41
CA ASN A 83 -7.60 7.65 -8.40
C ASN A 83 -6.22 7.40 -7.79
N MET A 84 -5.78 8.26 -6.87
CA MET A 84 -4.55 8.04 -6.10
C MET A 84 -4.67 6.79 -5.27
N LYS A 85 -5.78 6.59 -4.55
CA LYS A 85 -6.03 5.38 -3.78
C LYS A 85 -5.98 4.13 -4.66
N LYS A 86 -6.67 4.12 -5.81
CA LYS A 86 -6.60 3.01 -6.76
C LYS A 86 -5.16 2.69 -7.18
N THR A 87 -4.37 3.72 -7.43
CA THR A 87 -2.96 3.56 -7.81
C THR A 87 -2.14 2.98 -6.66
N ALA A 88 -2.42 3.40 -5.41
CA ALA A 88 -1.71 2.92 -4.22
C ALA A 88 -2.03 1.43 -3.98
N ASP A 89 -3.32 1.08 -4.04
CA ASP A 89 -3.82 -0.29 -3.93
C ASP A 89 -3.16 -1.22 -4.97
N ILE A 90 -2.99 -0.76 -6.22
CA ILE A 90 -2.27 -1.51 -7.27
C ILE A 90 -0.82 -1.75 -6.87
N PHE A 91 -0.14 -0.71 -6.40
CA PHE A 91 1.26 -0.82 -6.01
C PHE A 91 1.44 -1.77 -4.83
N GLU A 92 0.63 -1.63 -3.78
CA GLU A 92 0.65 -2.50 -2.60
C GLU A 92 0.47 -3.97 -3.00
N ALA A 93 -0.58 -4.29 -3.75
CA ALA A 93 -0.84 -5.66 -4.16
C ALA A 93 0.29 -6.23 -5.03
N ALA A 94 0.79 -5.43 -5.97
CA ALA A 94 1.94 -5.82 -6.79
C ALA A 94 3.17 -6.03 -5.92
N TYR A 95 3.49 -5.12 -5.00
CA TYR A 95 4.66 -5.19 -4.13
C TYR A 95 4.63 -6.42 -3.22
N ILE A 96 3.49 -6.72 -2.59
CA ILE A 96 3.27 -7.94 -1.80
C ILE A 96 3.52 -9.18 -2.67
N THR A 97 2.84 -9.23 -3.83
CA THR A 97 2.92 -10.38 -4.74
C THR A 97 4.34 -10.59 -5.23
N GLN A 98 5.03 -9.53 -5.65
CA GLN A 98 6.38 -9.60 -6.18
C GLN A 98 7.43 -9.85 -5.09
N THR A 99 7.17 -9.45 -3.84
CA THR A 99 8.01 -9.89 -2.71
C THR A 99 7.93 -11.40 -2.54
N ARG A 100 6.73 -11.99 -2.65
CA ARG A 100 6.54 -13.44 -2.54
C ARG A 100 7.07 -14.23 -3.75
N GLU A 101 6.81 -13.74 -4.96
CA GLU A 101 7.14 -14.44 -6.20
C GLU A 101 8.60 -14.23 -6.64
N ASN A 102 9.13 -13.03 -6.44
CA ASN A 102 10.40 -12.58 -7.00
C ASN A 102 11.37 -12.02 -5.94
N GLY A 103 11.05 -12.14 -4.64
CA GLY A 103 11.98 -11.79 -3.57
C GLY A 103 12.33 -10.30 -3.52
N TRP A 104 11.42 -9.40 -3.90
CA TRP A 104 11.66 -7.93 -3.87
C TRP A 104 12.14 -7.42 -2.50
N LEU A 105 11.81 -8.11 -1.41
CA LEU A 105 12.27 -7.80 -0.06
C LEU A 105 13.02 -9.00 0.57
N GLY A 106 13.72 -9.77 -0.27
CA GLY A 106 14.40 -11.01 0.14
C GLY A 106 13.43 -12.04 0.72
N ASP A 107 13.81 -12.63 1.86
CA ASP A 107 13.02 -13.65 2.56
C ASP A 107 11.91 -13.07 3.46
N ALA A 108 11.46 -11.83 3.23
CA ALA A 108 10.37 -11.24 4.00
C ALA A 108 9.03 -11.95 3.73
N HIS A 109 8.21 -12.14 4.76
CA HIS A 109 6.78 -12.36 4.57
C HIS A 109 6.06 -11.02 4.60
N VAL A 110 5.36 -10.64 3.54
CA VAL A 110 4.65 -9.37 3.48
C VAL A 110 3.16 -9.62 3.40
N LEU A 111 2.39 -8.93 4.23
CA LEU A 111 0.94 -8.94 4.24
C LEU A 111 0.42 -7.50 4.23
N LYS A 112 -0.69 -7.27 3.53
CA LYS A 112 -1.51 -6.08 3.76
C LYS A 112 -2.06 -6.14 5.18
N THR A 113 -1.96 -5.04 5.89
CA THR A 113 -2.49 -4.90 7.25
C THR A 113 -4.02 -4.84 7.25
N SER A 114 -4.60 -4.92 8.45
CA SER A 114 -6.04 -4.73 8.63
C SER A 114 -6.44 -3.26 8.40
N GLU A 115 -7.71 -3.01 8.11
CA GLU A 115 -8.22 -1.65 7.92
C GLU A 115 -8.04 -0.76 9.15
N LEU A 116 -8.14 -1.33 10.35
CA LEU A 116 -7.83 -0.63 11.58
C LEU A 116 -6.37 -0.19 11.62
N ASP A 117 -5.43 -1.08 11.35
CA ASP A 117 -4.00 -0.77 11.41
C ASP A 117 -3.59 0.24 10.32
N ASP A 118 -4.20 0.16 9.14
CA ASP A 118 -4.11 1.18 8.10
C ASP A 118 -4.64 2.54 8.59
N ILE A 119 -5.91 2.63 8.98
CA ILE A 119 -6.57 3.90 9.30
C ILE A 119 -6.04 4.55 10.59
N LYS A 120 -5.81 3.74 11.63
CA LYS A 120 -5.45 4.24 12.96
C LYS A 120 -3.94 4.40 13.11
N HIS A 121 -3.16 3.48 12.54
CA HIS A 121 -1.70 3.44 12.74
C HIS A 121 -0.91 3.82 11.48
N GLY A 122 -1.57 4.02 10.33
CA GLY A 122 -0.95 4.47 9.09
C GLY A 122 -0.01 3.44 8.49
N VAL A 123 -0.30 2.15 8.67
CA VAL A 123 0.53 1.06 8.17
C VAL A 123 -0.25 0.32 7.12
N ASP A 124 0.21 0.38 5.86
CA ASP A 124 -0.46 -0.27 4.71
C ASP A 124 -0.07 -1.75 4.59
N MET A 125 1.17 -2.08 4.95
CA MET A 125 1.70 -3.45 4.91
C MET A 125 2.64 -3.71 6.07
N VAL A 126 2.77 -4.99 6.46
CA VAL A 126 3.76 -5.44 7.42
C VAL A 126 4.69 -6.47 6.78
N ALA A 127 5.99 -6.31 7.00
CA ALA A 127 7.02 -7.24 6.56
C ALA A 127 7.65 -7.96 7.76
N GLU A 128 7.54 -9.29 7.79
CA GLU A 128 8.14 -10.15 8.80
C GLU A 128 9.40 -10.85 8.25
N PHE A 129 10.53 -10.64 8.92
CA PHE A 129 11.80 -11.30 8.62
C PHE A 129 12.15 -12.29 9.72
N ARG A 130 12.21 -13.58 9.40
CA ARG A 130 12.62 -14.61 10.36
C ARG A 130 14.10 -14.53 10.66
N ARG A 131 14.48 -14.67 11.94
CA ARG A 131 15.88 -14.77 12.37
C ARG A 131 16.33 -16.23 12.43
N PRO A 132 17.59 -16.54 12.06
CA PRO A 132 18.12 -17.91 12.12
C PRO A 132 18.07 -18.58 13.50
N ARG A 133 18.12 -17.79 14.59
CA ARG A 133 18.15 -18.28 15.98
C ARG A 133 16.77 -18.30 16.67
N GLY A 134 15.69 -18.29 15.91
CA GLY A 134 14.33 -18.17 16.42
C GLY A 134 13.91 -16.72 16.64
N GLY A 135 12.62 -16.44 16.43
CA GLY A 135 12.04 -15.09 16.46
C GLY A 135 11.98 -14.42 15.09
N SER A 136 11.27 -13.29 15.03
CA SER A 136 11.12 -12.49 13.82
C SER A 136 11.28 -10.99 14.11
N ASN A 137 11.79 -10.27 13.11
CA ASN A 137 11.74 -8.82 13.05
C ASN A 137 10.53 -8.39 12.25
N LEU A 138 9.84 -7.36 12.72
CA LEU A 138 8.72 -6.76 12.00
C LEU A 138 9.10 -5.36 11.57
N LEU A 139 8.75 -5.06 10.32
CA LEU A 139 8.86 -3.74 9.73
C LEU A 139 7.47 -3.32 9.27
N ALA A 140 6.99 -2.18 9.76
CA ALA A 140 5.78 -1.56 9.27
C ALA A 140 6.10 -0.74 8.02
N LEU A 141 5.41 -1.02 6.93
CA LEU A 141 5.57 -0.35 5.64
C LEU A 141 4.35 0.54 5.40
N GLY A 142 4.60 1.84 5.24
CA GLY A 142 3.65 2.75 4.61
C GLY A 142 3.96 2.90 3.13
N VAL A 143 2.95 2.91 2.27
CA VAL A 143 3.09 3.29 0.86
C VAL A 143 2.74 4.75 0.71
N ASP A 144 3.62 5.50 0.05
CA ASP A 144 3.30 6.85 -0.34
C ASP A 144 3.44 7.05 -1.85
N LEU A 145 2.31 7.30 -2.50
CA LEU A 145 2.32 7.82 -3.84
C LEU A 145 2.69 9.28 -3.81
N THR A 146 3.89 9.56 -4.28
CA THR A 146 4.47 10.89 -4.23
C THR A 146 4.95 11.30 -5.62
N SER A 147 4.57 12.51 -6.01
CA SER A 147 5.02 13.17 -7.23
C SER A 147 6.08 14.24 -6.95
N SER A 148 6.35 14.58 -5.68
CA SER A 148 7.26 15.66 -5.30
C SER A 148 8.26 15.25 -4.22
N LYS A 149 9.52 15.65 -4.41
CA LYS A 149 10.62 15.38 -3.46
C LYS A 149 10.38 16.08 -2.11
N GLU A 150 9.68 17.20 -2.14
CA GLU A 150 9.32 18.00 -0.98
C GLU A 150 8.31 17.27 -0.09
N ALA A 151 7.32 16.60 -0.68
CA ALA A 151 6.34 15.79 0.07
C ALA A 151 7.01 14.60 0.77
N ILE A 152 7.95 13.92 0.09
CA ILE A 152 8.76 12.84 0.67
C ILE A 152 9.54 13.35 1.88
N SER A 153 10.25 14.47 1.70
CA SER A 153 11.09 15.05 2.75
C SER A 153 10.28 15.41 4.00
N LYS A 154 9.05 15.92 3.82
CA LYS A 154 8.14 16.24 4.93
C LYS A 154 7.69 14.97 5.68
N LYS A 155 7.39 13.88 4.97
CA LYS A 155 6.97 12.62 5.59
C LYS A 155 8.11 11.88 6.27
N LEU A 156 9.30 11.84 5.66
CA LEU A 156 10.50 11.32 6.30
C LEU A 156 10.84 12.09 7.57
N LYS A 157 10.71 13.42 7.55
CA LYS A 157 10.86 14.24 8.75
C LYS A 157 9.84 13.86 9.82
N ALA A 158 8.57 13.68 9.48
CA ALA A 158 7.55 13.27 10.45
C ALA A 158 7.83 11.90 11.08
N ILE A 159 8.33 10.92 10.29
CA ILE A 159 8.78 9.63 10.83
C ILE A 159 9.96 9.84 11.77
N ARG A 160 10.98 10.59 11.35
CA ARG A 160 12.17 10.87 12.17
C ARG A 160 11.79 11.55 13.49
N ASP A 161 10.91 12.54 13.45
CA ASP A 161 10.45 13.26 14.63
C ASP A 161 9.68 12.31 15.58
N SER A 162 8.88 11.39 15.02
CA SER A 162 8.19 10.34 15.80
C SER A 162 9.17 9.36 16.44
N LEU A 163 10.18 8.91 15.70
CA LEU A 163 11.26 8.05 16.21
C LEU A 163 12.03 8.73 17.35
N GLN A 164 12.37 10.01 17.19
CA GLN A 164 13.07 10.80 18.21
C GLN A 164 12.23 11.01 19.48
N GLN A 165 10.90 11.02 19.34
CA GLN A 165 9.97 11.09 20.46
C GLN A 165 9.66 9.73 21.09
N GLY A 166 10.24 8.63 20.60
CA GLY A 166 9.93 7.27 21.05
C GLY A 166 8.50 6.83 20.69
N LYS A 167 7.86 7.49 19.72
CA LYS A 167 6.52 7.15 19.24
C LYS A 167 6.64 6.30 17.98
N LEU A 168 6.55 5.00 18.17
CA LEU A 168 6.58 3.98 17.12
C LEU A 168 5.16 3.46 16.85
N SER A 169 4.96 2.82 15.69
CA SER A 169 3.63 2.30 15.33
C SER A 169 3.27 1.05 16.15
N GLU A 170 1.97 0.82 16.29
CA GLU A 170 1.39 -0.43 16.80
C GLU A 170 0.81 -1.20 15.61
N ILE A 171 0.99 -2.53 15.61
CA ILE A 171 0.24 -3.45 14.74
C ILE A 171 -0.61 -4.31 15.66
N ARG A 172 -1.92 -4.10 15.61
CA ARG A 172 -2.86 -4.80 16.49
C ARG A 172 -3.16 -6.20 16.00
N TYR A 173 -3.44 -6.34 14.71
CA TYR A 173 -3.80 -7.62 14.11
C TYR A 173 -2.61 -8.14 13.31
N LEU A 174 -2.02 -9.24 13.78
CA LEU A 174 -0.85 -9.83 13.14
C LEU A 174 -1.01 -11.34 13.01
N LYS A 175 -0.57 -11.87 11.87
CA LYS A 175 -0.49 -13.31 11.62
C LYS A 175 0.92 -13.69 11.24
N ASP A 176 1.29 -14.93 11.55
CA ASP A 176 2.51 -15.51 11.03
C ASP A 176 2.30 -16.11 9.62
N ARG A 177 3.36 -16.66 9.03
CA ARG A 177 3.31 -17.33 7.71
C ARG A 177 2.32 -18.50 7.60
N GLN A 178 1.99 -19.14 8.72
CA GLN A 178 1.04 -20.27 8.75
C GLN A 178 -0.41 -19.77 8.88
N GLY A 179 -0.60 -18.48 9.14
CA GLY A 179 -1.90 -17.85 9.34
C GLY A 179 -2.33 -17.80 10.81
N ASP A 180 -1.46 -18.22 11.74
CA ASP A 180 -1.75 -18.23 13.16
C ASP A 180 -1.67 -16.81 13.73
N ALA A 181 -2.62 -16.47 14.60
CA ALA A 181 -2.67 -15.17 15.24
C ALA A 181 -1.45 -14.97 16.16
N LEU A 182 -0.78 -13.83 15.98
CA LEU A 182 0.32 -13.40 16.82
C LEU A 182 -0.15 -12.30 17.78
N PRO A 183 0.48 -12.17 18.98
CA PRO A 183 0.21 -11.04 19.85
C PRO A 183 0.52 -9.72 19.16
N ALA A 184 -0.28 -8.69 19.46
CA ALA A 184 -0.06 -7.32 18.98
C ALA A 184 1.40 -6.88 19.23
N ARG A 185 1.91 -6.06 18.32
CA ARG A 185 3.30 -5.60 18.35
C ARG A 185 3.30 -4.09 18.49
N LYS A 186 3.88 -3.66 19.60
CA LYS A 186 4.19 -2.25 19.86
C LYS A 186 5.61 -1.97 19.39
N ASP A 187 5.92 -0.69 19.29
CA ASP A 187 7.25 -0.23 18.98
C ASP A 187 7.78 -0.71 17.62
N VAL A 188 6.88 -0.83 16.64
CA VAL A 188 7.23 -1.29 15.30
C VAL A 188 7.81 -0.12 14.50
N PRO A 189 9.06 -0.22 13.98
CA PRO A 189 9.63 0.81 13.14
C PRO A 189 8.81 0.92 11.85
N ARG A 190 8.51 2.17 11.48
CA ARG A 190 7.79 2.49 10.24
C ARG A 190 8.77 3.04 9.20
N THR A 191 8.66 2.55 7.98
CA THR A 191 9.30 3.16 6.81
C THR A 191 8.24 3.54 5.77
N ILE A 192 8.59 4.45 4.85
CA ILE A 192 7.73 4.85 3.75
C ILE A 192 8.39 4.46 2.43
N VAL A 193 7.65 3.74 1.59
CA VAL A 193 8.03 3.46 0.21
C VAL A 193 7.44 4.54 -0.68
N GLY A 194 8.28 5.48 -1.11
CA GLY A 194 7.90 6.54 -2.04
C GLY A 194 7.96 6.05 -3.49
N VAL A 195 6.83 6.06 -4.20
CA VAL A 195 6.78 5.67 -5.62
C VAL A 195 5.98 6.68 -6.45
N SER A 196 6.46 6.93 -7.67
CA SER A 196 5.75 7.81 -8.61
C SER A 196 4.63 7.07 -9.32
N GLU A 197 3.56 7.79 -9.67
CA GLU A 197 2.43 7.24 -10.44
C GLU A 197 2.91 6.60 -11.76
N GLY A 198 3.92 7.19 -12.41
CA GLY A 198 4.53 6.64 -13.63
C GLY A 198 5.18 5.27 -13.42
N ALA A 199 5.86 5.05 -12.29
CA ALA A 199 6.44 3.76 -11.96
C ALA A 199 5.35 2.72 -11.65
N VAL A 200 4.28 3.12 -10.95
CA VAL A 200 3.14 2.22 -10.71
C VAL A 200 2.45 1.82 -12.03
N LYS A 201 2.26 2.76 -12.96
CA LYS A 201 1.71 2.47 -14.30
C LYS A 201 2.56 1.46 -15.07
N GLN A 202 3.89 1.56 -14.98
CA GLN A 202 4.80 0.58 -15.58
C GLN A 202 4.65 -0.80 -14.94
N ILE A 203 4.66 -0.88 -13.61
CA ILE A 203 4.45 -2.13 -12.86
C ILE A 203 3.10 -2.75 -13.23
N ALA A 204 2.02 -1.97 -13.24
CA ALA A 204 0.68 -2.42 -13.62
C ALA A 204 0.68 -3.02 -15.03
N GLY A 205 1.33 -2.36 -16.00
CA GLY A 205 1.48 -2.87 -17.35
C GLY A 205 2.23 -4.20 -17.42
N LEU A 206 3.35 -4.33 -16.71
CA LEU A 206 4.10 -5.58 -16.68
C LEU A 206 3.32 -6.71 -15.98
N TRP A 207 2.61 -6.38 -14.90
CA TRP A 207 1.88 -7.32 -14.05
C TRP A 207 0.61 -7.87 -14.70
N VAL A 208 -0.12 -7.03 -15.44
CA VAL A 208 -1.29 -7.48 -16.22
C VAL A 208 -0.86 -8.34 -17.41
N ASN A 209 0.28 -8.03 -18.04
CA ASN A 209 0.78 -8.73 -19.22
C ASN A 209 1.65 -9.96 -18.92
N GLY A 210 1.74 -10.39 -17.65
CA GLY A 210 2.51 -11.59 -17.25
C GLY A 210 4.01 -11.49 -17.55
N LYS A 211 4.58 -10.27 -17.54
CA LYS A 211 6.01 -10.05 -17.82
C LYS A 211 6.88 -10.31 -16.58
N HIS A 212 6.83 -11.53 -16.06
CA HIS A 212 7.45 -11.92 -14.79
C HIS A 212 8.94 -11.56 -14.69
N LYS A 213 9.74 -11.81 -15.74
CA LYS A 213 11.16 -11.45 -15.75
C LYS A 213 11.39 -9.94 -15.58
N ALA A 214 10.61 -9.13 -16.29
CA ALA A 214 10.71 -7.67 -16.22
C ALA A 214 10.24 -7.13 -14.85
N LEU A 215 9.30 -7.79 -14.18
CA LEU A 215 8.91 -7.45 -12.80
C LEU A 215 10.02 -7.81 -11.81
N ALA A 216 10.63 -8.99 -11.94
CA ALA A 216 11.73 -9.42 -11.09
C ALA A 216 12.94 -8.47 -11.17
N GLU A 217 13.20 -7.89 -12.35
CA GLU A 217 14.32 -6.98 -12.59
C GLU A 217 13.93 -5.49 -12.43
N HIS A 218 12.69 -5.18 -12.07
CA HIS A 218 12.20 -3.79 -12.01
C HIS A 218 12.94 -2.97 -10.94
N GLY A 219 13.30 -1.71 -11.26
CA GLY A 219 14.12 -0.87 -10.38
C GLY A 219 13.50 -0.53 -9.02
N VAL A 220 12.16 -0.58 -8.91
CA VAL A 220 11.41 -0.33 -7.66
C VAL A 220 11.82 -1.27 -6.53
N GLN A 221 12.27 -2.50 -6.83
CA GLN A 221 12.74 -3.43 -5.80
C GLN A 221 13.85 -2.83 -4.93
N LYS A 222 14.63 -1.88 -5.46
CA LYS A 222 15.75 -1.24 -4.76
C LYS A 222 15.32 -0.13 -3.80
N ILE A 223 14.07 0.37 -3.91
CA ILE A 223 13.56 1.48 -3.09
C ILE A 223 13.40 1.09 -1.61
N ALA A 224 13.25 -0.21 -1.32
CA ALA A 224 13.06 -0.70 0.06
C ALA A 224 14.35 -1.18 0.75
N ILE A 225 15.50 -1.14 0.06
CA ILE A 225 16.75 -1.79 0.51
C ILE A 225 17.89 -0.77 0.77
N GLU A 226 17.71 0.51 0.45
CA GLU A 226 18.66 1.60 0.80
C GLU A 226 18.16 2.46 1.97
#